data_AF-A0AA86EEH8-F1
#
_entry.id   AF-A0AA86EEH8-F1
#
_cell.length_a   1.000
_cell.length_b   1.000
_cell.length_c   1.000
_cell.angle_alpha   90.00
_cell.angle_beta   90.00
_cell.angle_gamma   90.00
#
_symmetry.space_group_name_H-M   'P 1'
#
loop_
_entity.id
_entity.type
_entity.pdbx_description
1 polymer ?
#
loop_
_entity_poly.entity_id
_entity_poly.type
_entity_poly.pdbx_seq_one_letter_code
_entity_poly.pdbx_strand_id
1 'polypeptide(L)'
;MKTPRLLQYLAYPQKITGPIIEAELRDVAIGELCEIRRGWHQKQVVARAQVVGLQRERTVLSLIGNAQGLSRDVVLYPTGRALSAWVGYSVLGAVLDPTGKIVERFTPEVAPISEERVIDVAPPSYASRVGVREPLITGVRAIDGLLTCGVGQRMGIFASAGCGKTMLMHMLIEQTEADVFVIGLIGERGREVTEFVDMLRASHKKEKCVLVFATSDFPSVDRCNAAQLATTVAEYFRDQGKRVVLFIDSMTRYARALRDVALASGERPARRGYPASVFDNLPRLLERPGATSEGSITAFYTVLLESEEEADPMADEIRSILDGHLYLSRKLAGQGHYPAIDVLKSVSRVFGQVTTPTHAEQASAVRKLMTRLEELQLFIDLGEYRPGENIDNDRAMQMRDSLKAWLCQPVAQYSSFDDTLSGMNAFADQN
;
A
#
# COMPACT_ATOMS: atom_id res chain seq x y z
N MET A 1 13.85 22.72 -25.13
CA MET A 1 13.21 24.05 -25.16
C MET A 1 11.77 23.87 -25.61
N LYS A 2 10.77 24.21 -24.78
CA LYS A 2 9.36 24.18 -25.20
C LYS A 2 9.14 25.34 -26.18
N THR A 3 8.56 25.05 -27.33
CA THR A 3 8.10 26.05 -28.31
C THR A 3 7.16 27.02 -27.60
N PRO A 4 7.37 28.35 -27.66
CA PRO A 4 6.46 29.29 -27.01
C PRO A 4 5.06 29.14 -27.61
N ARG A 5 4.07 28.80 -26.76
CA ARG A 5 2.66 28.87 -27.15
C ARG A 5 2.29 30.35 -27.26
N LEU A 6 2.15 30.84 -28.50
CA LEU A 6 1.76 32.23 -28.82
C LEU A 6 0.36 32.60 -28.35
N LEU A 7 -0.49 31.60 -28.07
CA LEU A 7 -1.84 31.75 -27.54
C LEU A 7 -2.06 30.79 -26.37
N GLN A 8 -2.69 31.28 -25.31
CA GLN A 8 -3.11 30.46 -24.18
C GLN A 8 -4.63 30.46 -24.08
N TYR A 9 -5.23 29.28 -24.29
CA TYR A 9 -6.68 29.10 -24.22
C TYR A 9 -7.10 28.91 -22.77
N LEU A 10 -7.96 29.82 -22.30
CA LEU A 10 -8.61 29.75 -20.99
C LEU A 10 -10.08 29.42 -21.20
N ALA A 11 -10.72 28.81 -20.19
CA ALA A 11 -12.14 28.51 -20.24
C ALA A 11 -12.83 28.91 -18.94
N TYR A 12 -14.12 29.21 -19.05
CA TYR A 12 -15.02 29.29 -17.90
C TYR A 12 -15.66 27.92 -17.68
N PRO A 13 -15.95 27.54 -16.43
CA PRO A 13 -16.66 26.30 -16.16
C PRO A 13 -18.08 26.38 -16.71
N GLN A 14 -18.45 25.40 -17.54
CA GLN A 14 -19.82 25.24 -18.01
C GLN A 14 -20.70 24.68 -16.89
N LYS A 15 -20.14 23.77 -16.08
CA LYS A 15 -20.82 23.12 -14.95
C LYS A 15 -19.83 22.80 -13.84
N ILE A 16 -20.28 22.97 -12.59
CA ILE A 16 -19.57 22.55 -11.37
C ILE A 16 -20.56 21.70 -10.57
N THR A 17 -20.22 20.45 -10.27
CA THR A 17 -21.08 19.53 -9.50
C THR A 17 -20.22 18.68 -8.58
N GLY A 18 -20.30 18.98 -7.27
CA GLY A 18 -19.36 18.40 -6.31
C GLY A 18 -17.91 18.73 -6.71
N PRO A 19 -17.00 17.75 -6.72
CA PRO A 19 -15.61 17.96 -7.14
C PRO A 19 -15.43 17.98 -8.67
N ILE A 20 -16.48 17.81 -9.48
CA ILE A 20 -16.34 17.70 -10.94
C ILE A 20 -16.65 19.03 -11.63
N ILE A 21 -15.78 19.42 -12.56
CA ILE A 21 -15.92 20.59 -13.41
C ILE A 21 -15.97 20.13 -14.87
N GLU A 22 -16.92 20.65 -15.63
CA GLU A 22 -16.99 20.48 -17.08
C GLU A 22 -16.72 21.82 -17.76
N ALA A 23 -15.83 21.84 -18.76
CA ALA A 23 -15.50 23.05 -19.51
C ALA A 23 -14.96 22.74 -20.91
N GLU A 24 -14.99 23.71 -21.82
CA GLU A 24 -14.38 23.60 -23.14
C GLU A 24 -12.92 24.07 -23.11
N LEU A 25 -12.02 23.21 -22.60
CA LEU A 25 -10.58 23.43 -22.69
C LEU A 25 -10.01 22.79 -23.97
N ARG A 26 -9.10 23.50 -24.63
CA ARG A 26 -8.39 23.04 -25.83
C ARG A 26 -6.92 22.77 -25.51
N ASP A 27 -6.30 21.85 -26.25
CA ASP A 27 -4.87 21.51 -26.17
C ASP A 27 -4.39 21.09 -24.76
N VAL A 28 -5.24 20.38 -24.03
CA VAL A 28 -4.98 19.80 -22.70
C VAL A 28 -4.83 18.28 -22.75
N ALA A 29 -4.03 17.73 -21.84
CA ALA A 29 -3.84 16.28 -21.70
C ALA A 29 -4.52 15.72 -20.43
N ILE A 30 -4.86 14.42 -20.44
CA ILE A 30 -5.29 13.71 -19.22
C ILE A 30 -4.14 13.75 -18.20
N GLY A 31 -4.48 14.01 -16.94
CA GLY A 31 -3.51 14.17 -15.84
C GLY A 31 -2.93 15.58 -15.72
N GLU A 32 -3.22 16.48 -16.68
CA GLU A 32 -2.75 17.86 -16.64
C GLU A 32 -3.37 18.64 -15.49
N LEU A 33 -2.53 19.41 -14.79
CA LEU A 33 -2.93 20.33 -13.74
C LEU A 33 -3.52 21.61 -14.35
N CYS A 34 -4.67 22.01 -13.83
CA CYS A 34 -5.35 23.25 -14.14
C CYS A 34 -5.43 24.12 -12.88
N GLU A 35 -4.94 25.35 -12.97
CA GLU A 35 -5.15 26.36 -11.93
C GLU A 35 -6.51 27.02 -12.13
N ILE A 36 -7.23 27.25 -11.04
CA ILE A 36 -8.50 27.98 -11.05
C ILE A 36 -8.24 29.34 -10.44
N ARG A 37 -8.53 30.40 -11.20
CA ARG A 37 -8.29 31.80 -10.83
C ARG A 37 -9.62 32.55 -10.72
N ARG A 38 -9.69 33.59 -9.90
CA ARG A 38 -10.92 34.41 -9.73
C ARG A 38 -11.33 35.17 -10.99
N GLY A 39 -10.41 35.38 -11.92
CA GLY A 39 -10.67 36.06 -13.18
C GLY A 39 -9.45 35.98 -14.09
N TRP A 40 -9.62 36.23 -15.38
CA TRP A 40 -8.59 36.04 -16.40
C TRP A 40 -7.37 36.97 -16.23
N HIS A 41 -7.56 38.16 -15.66
CA HIS A 41 -6.49 39.10 -15.33
C HIS A 41 -5.81 38.83 -13.98
N GLN A 42 -6.45 38.06 -13.11
CA GLN A 42 -5.98 37.86 -11.74
C GLN A 42 -5.06 36.65 -11.68
N LYS A 43 -3.87 36.84 -11.10
CA LYS A 43 -2.89 35.75 -10.92
C LYS A 43 -3.16 34.88 -9.69
N GLN A 44 -4.09 35.30 -8.82
CA GLN A 44 -4.39 34.56 -7.60
C GLN A 44 -5.09 33.24 -7.93
N VAL A 45 -4.42 32.13 -7.61
CA VAL A 45 -4.97 30.78 -7.68
C VAL A 45 -5.85 30.56 -6.45
N VAL A 46 -7.12 30.23 -6.67
CA VAL A 46 -8.09 29.95 -5.60
C VAL A 46 -8.36 28.46 -5.42
N ALA A 47 -8.15 27.66 -6.46
CA ALA A 47 -8.26 26.21 -6.40
C ALA A 47 -7.40 25.59 -7.51
N ARG A 48 -7.24 24.27 -7.46
CA ARG A 48 -6.58 23.48 -8.49
C ARG A 48 -7.50 22.34 -8.91
N ALA A 49 -7.39 21.92 -10.15
CA ALA A 49 -8.10 20.76 -10.67
C ALA A 49 -7.17 19.96 -11.59
N GLN A 50 -7.47 18.69 -11.77
CA GLN A 50 -6.76 17.80 -12.68
C GLN A 50 -7.71 17.37 -13.80
N VAL A 51 -7.21 17.35 -15.03
CA VAL A 51 -7.96 16.81 -16.17
C VAL A 51 -8.08 15.30 -16.01
N VAL A 52 -9.30 14.79 -15.87
CA VAL A 52 -9.57 13.36 -15.67
C VAL A 52 -10.18 12.69 -16.91
N GLY A 53 -10.79 13.46 -17.80
CA GLY A 53 -11.38 12.93 -19.02
C GLY A 53 -11.54 13.95 -20.12
N LEU A 54 -11.51 13.47 -21.37
CA LEU A 54 -11.76 14.26 -22.57
C LEU A 54 -12.94 13.63 -23.32
N GLN A 55 -14.00 14.41 -23.52
CA GLN A 55 -15.18 14.02 -24.30
C GLN A 55 -15.26 14.88 -25.56
N ARG A 56 -16.11 14.50 -26.53
CA ARG A 56 -16.20 15.16 -27.86
C ARG A 56 -16.32 16.68 -27.79
N GLU A 57 -17.06 17.22 -26.82
CA GLU A 57 -17.37 18.65 -26.72
C GLU A 57 -16.96 19.27 -25.37
N ARG A 58 -16.42 18.48 -24.43
CA ARG A 58 -16.08 18.96 -23.09
C ARG A 58 -14.90 18.22 -22.48
N THR A 59 -14.11 18.96 -21.72
CA THR A 59 -13.09 18.46 -20.80
C THR A 59 -13.72 18.27 -19.43
N VAL A 60 -13.44 17.13 -18.80
CA VAL A 60 -13.85 16.83 -17.42
C VAL A 60 -12.62 16.98 -16.52
N LEU A 61 -12.76 17.84 -15.52
CA LEU A 61 -11.74 18.04 -14.49
C LEU A 61 -12.29 17.62 -13.13
N SER A 62 -11.40 17.12 -12.27
CA SER A 62 -11.68 16.90 -10.86
C SER A 62 -10.89 17.89 -10.01
N LEU A 63 -11.57 18.58 -9.11
CA LEU A 63 -10.96 19.46 -8.13
C LEU A 63 -10.03 18.70 -7.20
N ILE A 64 -8.88 19.33 -6.93
CA ILE A 64 -7.97 18.96 -5.86
C ILE A 64 -8.42 19.77 -4.64
N GLY A 65 -8.93 19.10 -3.62
CA GLY A 65 -9.68 19.71 -2.52
C GLY A 65 -11.16 19.97 -2.83
N ASN A 66 -11.77 20.95 -2.17
CA ASN A 66 -13.23 21.17 -2.22
C ASN A 66 -13.64 22.28 -3.21
N ALA A 67 -14.93 22.26 -3.61
CA ALA A 67 -15.52 23.25 -4.51
C ALA A 67 -16.07 24.50 -3.80
N GLN A 68 -15.90 24.61 -2.48
CA GLN A 68 -16.56 25.65 -1.70
C GLN A 68 -16.00 27.03 -2.06
N GLY A 69 -16.89 27.97 -2.40
CA GLY A 69 -16.52 29.32 -2.80
C GLY A 69 -16.15 29.48 -4.28
N LEU A 70 -16.27 28.44 -5.10
CA LEU A 70 -16.15 28.56 -6.56
C LEU A 70 -17.48 28.99 -7.19
N SER A 71 -17.44 30.02 -8.03
CA SER A 71 -18.56 30.46 -8.87
C SER A 71 -18.29 30.14 -10.34
N ARG A 72 -19.24 30.47 -11.22
CA ARG A 72 -19.04 30.36 -12.69
C ARG A 72 -18.11 31.42 -13.27
N ASP A 73 -17.74 32.43 -12.47
CA ASP A 73 -16.89 33.55 -12.90
C ASP A 73 -15.39 33.22 -12.82
N VAL A 74 -15.05 32.08 -12.19
CA VAL A 74 -13.68 31.61 -12.15
C VAL A 74 -13.20 31.19 -13.54
N VAL A 75 -11.89 31.31 -13.75
CA VAL A 75 -11.24 30.98 -15.01
C VAL A 75 -10.32 29.79 -14.81
N LEU A 76 -10.47 28.81 -15.69
CA LEU A 76 -9.64 27.61 -15.76
C LEU A 76 -8.39 27.89 -16.59
N TYR A 77 -7.23 27.68 -15.98
CA TYR A 77 -5.92 27.96 -16.53
C TYR A 77 -5.11 26.66 -16.65
N PRO A 78 -5.08 26.01 -17.83
CA PRO A 78 -4.28 24.81 -18.04
C PRO A 78 -2.78 25.14 -17.98
N THR A 79 -2.05 24.40 -17.15
CA THR A 79 -0.62 24.69 -16.86
C THR A 79 0.34 24.03 -17.85
N GLY A 80 -0.11 23.05 -18.64
CA GLY A 80 0.72 22.23 -19.51
C GLY A 80 1.70 21.32 -18.76
N ARG A 81 1.41 21.02 -17.48
CA ARG A 81 2.22 20.19 -16.59
C ARG A 81 1.33 19.15 -15.90
N ALA A 82 1.87 17.96 -15.67
CA ALA A 82 1.25 16.97 -14.79
C ALA A 82 1.36 17.42 -13.33
N LEU A 83 0.57 16.80 -12.44
CA LEU A 83 0.72 17.01 -11.01
C LEU A 83 2.10 16.53 -10.54
N SER A 84 2.81 17.42 -9.86
CA SER A 84 4.13 17.21 -9.31
C SER A 84 4.17 17.58 -7.83
N ALA A 85 5.13 17.03 -7.10
CA ALA A 85 5.39 17.33 -5.71
C ALA A 85 6.90 17.51 -5.49
N TRP A 86 7.25 18.33 -4.49
CA TRP A 86 8.62 18.46 -4.02
C TRP A 86 8.93 17.29 -3.09
N VAL A 87 9.84 16.42 -3.50
CA VAL A 87 10.26 15.23 -2.75
C VAL A 87 11.75 15.30 -2.49
N GLY A 88 12.18 14.83 -1.31
CA GLY A 88 13.52 15.10 -0.83
C GLY A 88 13.79 14.56 0.56
N TYR A 89 14.97 14.81 1.09
CA TYR A 89 15.24 14.56 2.52
C TYR A 89 14.39 15.47 3.43
N SER A 90 13.86 16.58 2.90
CA SER A 90 12.99 17.51 3.62
C SER A 90 11.66 16.91 4.07
N VAL A 91 11.21 15.81 3.44
CA VAL A 91 9.94 15.14 3.79
C VAL A 91 10.10 14.03 4.85
N LEU A 92 11.34 13.69 5.23
CA LEU A 92 11.58 12.74 6.32
C LEU A 92 11.02 13.28 7.64
N GLY A 93 10.38 12.40 8.41
CA GLY A 93 9.72 12.75 9.66
C GLY A 93 8.53 13.68 9.47
N ALA A 94 7.84 13.62 8.32
CA ALA A 94 6.72 14.52 8.02
C ALA A 94 5.44 13.80 7.56
N VAL A 95 4.34 14.54 7.67
CA VAL A 95 3.03 14.18 7.15
C VAL A 95 2.70 15.10 5.97
N LEU A 96 2.37 14.49 4.84
CA LEU A 96 2.08 15.12 3.56
C LEU A 96 0.58 14.97 3.22
N ASP A 97 0.00 16.04 2.70
CA ASP A 97 -1.29 15.96 2.02
C ASP A 97 -1.12 15.42 0.58
N PRO A 98 -2.22 15.16 -0.16
CA PRO A 98 -2.18 14.61 -1.52
C PRO A 98 -1.50 15.50 -2.57
N THR A 99 -1.23 16.77 -2.23
CA THR A 99 -0.54 17.73 -3.11
C THR A 99 0.96 17.78 -2.83
N GLY A 100 1.45 17.04 -1.84
CA GLY A 100 2.85 17.06 -1.40
C GLY A 100 3.15 18.19 -0.42
N LYS A 101 2.14 18.89 0.10
CA LYS A 101 2.37 19.90 1.14
C LYS A 101 2.53 19.22 2.49
N ILE A 102 3.58 19.59 3.21
CA ILE A 102 3.79 19.17 4.59
C ILE A 102 2.75 19.87 5.47
N VAL A 103 1.91 19.08 6.15
CA VAL A 103 0.89 19.58 7.08
C VAL A 103 1.31 19.44 8.53
N GLU A 104 2.20 18.50 8.82
CA GLU A 104 2.71 18.21 10.16
C GLU A 104 4.12 17.62 10.07
N ARG A 105 4.91 17.77 11.14
CA ARG A 105 6.21 17.13 11.29
C ARG A 105 6.29 16.37 12.62
N PHE A 106 6.81 15.15 12.58
CA PHE A 106 7.22 14.37 13.73
C PHE A 106 8.55 14.85 14.32
N THR A 107 9.42 15.38 13.46
CA THR A 107 10.76 15.89 13.82
C THR A 107 11.07 17.20 13.10
N PRO A 108 11.99 18.03 13.61
CA PRO A 108 12.50 19.18 12.88
C PRO A 108 13.02 18.79 11.49
N GLU A 109 12.99 19.74 10.55
CA GLU A 109 13.48 19.51 9.20
C GLU A 109 14.98 19.19 9.20
N VAL A 110 15.34 18.06 8.59
CA VAL A 110 16.73 17.55 8.59
C VAL A 110 17.56 18.19 7.47
N ALA A 111 16.98 18.39 6.29
CA ALA A 111 17.68 19.01 5.16
C ALA A 111 16.69 19.64 4.15
N PRO A 112 16.96 20.83 3.60
CA PRO A 112 16.07 21.50 2.65
C PRO A 112 16.22 20.99 1.20
N ILE A 113 16.96 19.90 0.99
CA ILE A 113 17.20 19.34 -0.35
C ILE A 113 15.92 18.64 -0.81
N SER A 114 15.33 19.17 -1.87
CA SER A 114 14.18 18.59 -2.54
C SER A 114 14.23 18.87 -4.03
N GLU A 115 13.62 17.99 -4.80
CA GLU A 115 13.42 18.14 -6.23
C GLU A 115 11.95 17.93 -6.59
N GLU A 116 11.52 18.57 -7.66
CA GLU A 116 10.17 18.41 -8.17
C GLU A 116 10.07 17.11 -8.98
N ARG A 117 9.18 16.19 -8.56
CA ARG A 117 8.87 14.95 -9.29
C ARG A 117 7.41 14.87 -9.67
N VAL A 118 7.13 14.35 -10.87
CA VAL A 118 5.77 14.00 -11.31
C VAL A 118 5.30 12.77 -10.54
N ILE A 119 4.05 12.77 -10.05
CA ILE A 119 3.57 11.69 -9.19
C ILE A 119 3.00 10.49 -9.95
N ASP A 120 2.48 10.69 -11.16
CA ASP A 120 1.99 9.63 -12.04
C ASP A 120 3.02 9.37 -13.15
N VAL A 121 3.88 8.38 -12.93
CA VAL A 121 4.92 7.96 -13.86
C VAL A 121 4.79 6.46 -14.17
N ALA A 122 5.36 6.05 -15.30
CA ALA A 122 5.42 4.64 -15.66
C ALA A 122 6.33 3.86 -14.70
N PRO A 123 6.05 2.56 -14.47
CA PRO A 123 6.95 1.69 -13.73
C PRO A 123 8.38 1.64 -14.32
N PRO A 124 9.39 1.29 -13.50
CA PRO A 124 10.74 1.06 -13.99
C PRO A 124 10.78 0.01 -15.11
N SER A 125 11.63 0.26 -16.11
CA SER A 125 11.90 -0.67 -17.21
C SER A 125 12.44 -2.00 -16.68
N TYR A 126 12.18 -3.10 -17.39
CA TYR A 126 12.73 -4.41 -17.04
C TYR A 126 14.27 -4.39 -16.95
N ALA A 127 14.93 -3.59 -17.78
CA ALA A 127 16.38 -3.51 -17.86
C ALA A 127 17.02 -2.87 -16.61
N SER A 128 16.28 -2.06 -15.86
CA SER A 128 16.75 -1.45 -14.61
C SER A 128 16.45 -2.29 -13.37
N ARG A 129 15.69 -3.39 -13.51
CA ARG A 129 15.29 -4.23 -12.37
C ARG A 129 16.38 -5.24 -12.01
N VAL A 130 16.48 -5.50 -10.72
CA VAL A 130 17.32 -6.57 -10.16
C VAL A 130 16.40 -7.61 -9.54
N GLY A 131 16.75 -8.89 -9.69
CA GLY A 131 16.00 -9.99 -9.08
C GLY A 131 16.08 -9.96 -7.56
N VAL A 132 15.02 -10.43 -6.89
CA VAL A 132 14.96 -10.52 -5.43
C VAL A 132 15.83 -11.69 -4.95
N ARG A 133 16.90 -11.40 -4.21
CA ARG A 133 17.89 -12.41 -3.77
C ARG A 133 18.22 -12.35 -2.28
N GLU A 134 17.90 -11.23 -1.63
CA GLU A 134 18.19 -11.01 -0.22
C GLU A 134 16.90 -11.08 0.59
N PRO A 135 16.90 -11.75 1.75
CA PRO A 135 15.74 -11.76 2.64
C PRO A 135 15.54 -10.36 3.24
N LEU A 136 14.28 -9.94 3.33
CA LEU A 136 13.88 -8.81 4.16
C LEU A 136 13.63 -9.32 5.57
N ILE A 137 14.48 -8.93 6.51
CA ILE A 137 14.30 -9.26 7.92
C ILE A 137 13.25 -8.34 8.52
N THR A 138 12.08 -8.90 8.82
CA THR A 138 10.91 -8.16 9.34
C THR A 138 10.86 -8.11 10.86
N GLY A 139 11.55 -9.04 11.53
CA GLY A 139 11.50 -9.25 12.98
C GLY A 139 10.26 -10.01 13.45
N VAL A 140 9.35 -10.38 12.54
CA VAL A 140 8.11 -11.12 12.83
C VAL A 140 8.31 -12.60 12.51
N ARG A 141 8.33 -13.47 13.54
CA ARG A 141 8.71 -14.90 13.40
C ARG A 141 7.91 -15.66 12.34
N ALA A 142 6.59 -15.47 12.32
CA ALA A 142 5.73 -16.12 11.33
C ALA A 142 6.07 -15.68 9.89
N ILE A 143 6.54 -14.44 9.70
CA ILE A 143 6.97 -13.94 8.40
C ILE A 143 8.37 -14.43 8.10
N ASP A 144 9.36 -14.10 8.94
CA ASP A 144 10.76 -14.41 8.67
C ASP A 144 11.05 -15.92 8.60
N GLY A 145 10.36 -16.73 9.40
CA GLY A 145 10.51 -18.18 9.41
C GLY A 145 9.71 -18.89 8.32
N LEU A 146 8.41 -18.58 8.17
CA LEU A 146 7.53 -19.39 7.32
C LEU A 146 7.14 -18.72 6.01
N LEU A 147 7.23 -17.39 5.92
CA LEU A 147 6.75 -16.58 4.78
C LEU A 147 7.80 -15.54 4.36
N THR A 148 9.09 -15.89 4.48
CA THR A 148 10.23 -14.98 4.32
C THR A 148 10.05 -14.11 3.09
N CYS A 149 10.04 -12.80 3.34
CA CYS A 149 9.94 -11.80 2.29
C CYS A 149 11.33 -11.48 1.75
N GLY A 150 11.40 -10.91 0.54
CA GLY A 150 12.65 -10.47 -0.06
C GLY A 150 12.73 -8.96 -0.25
N VAL A 151 13.96 -8.43 -0.30
CA VAL A 151 14.22 -7.02 -0.58
C VAL A 151 13.77 -6.68 -2.00
N GLY A 152 12.85 -5.70 -2.13
CA GLY A 152 12.22 -5.34 -3.40
C GLY A 152 10.95 -6.11 -3.74
N GLN A 153 10.47 -7.02 -2.86
CA GLN A 153 9.24 -7.78 -3.10
C GLN A 153 7.98 -6.90 -2.91
N ARG A 154 6.91 -7.24 -3.64
CA ARG A 154 5.58 -6.64 -3.48
C ARG A 154 4.63 -7.64 -2.83
N MET A 155 4.28 -7.40 -1.57
CA MET A 155 3.44 -8.25 -0.74
C MET A 155 2.07 -7.62 -0.50
N GLY A 156 1.02 -8.44 -0.50
CA GLY A 156 -0.30 -8.01 -0.04
C GLY A 156 -0.56 -8.37 1.42
N ILE A 157 -1.32 -7.56 2.15
CA ILE A 157 -1.84 -7.87 3.48
C ILE A 157 -3.36 -7.92 3.37
N PHE A 158 -3.91 -9.14 3.27
CA PHE A 158 -5.32 -9.39 3.06
C PHE A 158 -5.99 -9.60 4.40
N ALA A 159 -6.88 -8.69 4.78
CA ALA A 159 -7.46 -8.70 6.11
C ALA A 159 -8.92 -8.22 6.08
N SER A 160 -9.75 -8.88 6.87
CA SER A 160 -11.05 -8.31 7.26
C SER A 160 -10.85 -7.24 8.35
N ALA A 161 -11.82 -6.34 8.49
CA ALA A 161 -11.83 -5.38 9.58
C ALA A 161 -11.71 -6.08 10.95
N GLY A 162 -10.86 -5.54 11.83
CA GLY A 162 -10.64 -6.06 13.19
C GLY A 162 -9.62 -7.21 13.31
N CYS A 163 -9.00 -7.68 12.23
CA CYS A 163 -8.05 -8.81 12.29
C CYS A 163 -6.60 -8.40 12.63
N GLY A 164 -6.37 -7.16 13.08
CA GLY A 164 -5.04 -6.68 13.45
C GLY A 164 -4.17 -6.12 12.30
N LYS A 165 -4.77 -5.68 11.17
CA LYS A 165 -4.06 -5.03 10.05
C LYS A 165 -3.08 -3.94 10.53
N THR A 166 -3.58 -2.94 11.24
CA THR A 166 -2.79 -1.80 11.73
C THR A 166 -1.72 -2.24 12.72
N MET A 167 -2.01 -3.25 13.55
CA MET A 167 -1.05 -3.84 14.48
C MET A 167 0.12 -4.49 13.72
N LEU A 168 -0.15 -5.31 12.70
CA LEU A 168 0.91 -5.92 11.90
C LEU A 168 1.74 -4.86 11.16
N MET A 169 1.10 -3.85 10.58
CA MET A 169 1.84 -2.74 9.96
C MET A 169 2.75 -2.03 10.96
N HIS A 170 2.27 -1.78 12.19
CA HIS A 170 3.09 -1.20 13.25
C HIS A 170 4.27 -2.09 13.60
N MET A 171 4.06 -3.41 13.79
CA MET A 171 5.16 -4.37 14.02
C MET A 171 6.19 -4.30 12.90
N LEU A 172 5.76 -4.33 11.63
CA LEU A 172 6.67 -4.25 10.49
C LEU A 172 7.46 -2.94 10.47
N ILE A 173 6.82 -1.79 10.76
CA ILE A 173 7.52 -0.51 10.84
C ILE A 173 8.57 -0.53 11.96
N GLU A 174 8.20 -0.95 13.17
CA GLU A 174 9.09 -0.97 14.33
C GLU A 174 10.25 -1.97 14.17
N GLN A 175 10.04 -3.10 13.51
CA GLN A 175 10.96 -4.23 13.58
C GLN A 175 11.76 -4.47 12.28
N THR A 176 11.23 -4.07 11.11
CA THR A 176 11.92 -4.29 9.82
C THR A 176 13.17 -3.42 9.71
N GLU A 177 14.25 -3.98 9.16
CA GLU A 177 15.46 -3.21 8.86
C GLU A 177 15.33 -2.48 7.51
N ALA A 178 15.15 -1.16 7.55
CA ALA A 178 15.08 -0.32 6.37
C ALA A 178 15.63 1.09 6.64
N ASP A 179 16.01 1.77 5.56
CA ASP A 179 16.53 3.13 5.62
C ASP A 179 15.39 4.15 5.75
N VAL A 180 14.28 3.92 5.05
CA VAL A 180 13.11 4.82 4.99
C VAL A 180 11.82 4.01 4.99
N PHE A 181 10.82 4.51 5.70
CA PHE A 181 9.46 4.00 5.70
C PHE A 181 8.52 5.03 5.08
N VAL A 182 7.81 4.64 4.04
CA VAL A 182 6.80 5.50 3.41
C VAL A 182 5.44 4.86 3.58
N ILE A 183 4.48 5.61 4.10
CA ILE A 183 3.13 5.11 4.41
C ILE A 183 2.12 5.98 3.67
N GLY A 184 1.28 5.37 2.83
CA GLY A 184 0.13 5.99 2.20
C GLY A 184 -1.17 5.52 2.84
N LEU A 185 -1.89 6.41 3.54
CA LEU A 185 -3.21 6.12 4.12
C LEU A 185 -4.31 6.69 3.21
N ILE A 186 -5.02 5.81 2.52
CA ILE A 186 -5.93 6.12 1.41
C ILE A 186 -7.36 5.78 1.80
N GLY A 187 -8.22 6.80 1.89
CA GLY A 187 -9.65 6.65 2.13
C GLY A 187 -10.02 6.08 3.51
N GLU A 188 -9.08 6.03 4.44
CA GLU A 188 -9.33 5.68 5.84
C GLU A 188 -10.03 6.84 6.58
N ARG A 189 -10.59 6.55 7.76
CA ARG A 189 -11.29 7.57 8.55
C ARG A 189 -10.28 8.53 9.19
N GLY A 190 -10.68 9.79 9.41
CA GLY A 190 -9.82 10.79 10.06
C GLY A 190 -9.26 10.34 11.42
N ARG A 191 -10.09 9.70 12.25
CA ARG A 191 -9.63 9.12 13.53
C ARG A 191 -8.53 8.06 13.34
N GLU A 192 -8.66 7.21 12.33
CA GLU A 192 -7.71 6.12 12.07
C GLU A 192 -6.37 6.70 11.61
N VAL A 193 -6.39 7.79 10.83
CA VAL A 193 -5.19 8.55 10.47
C VAL A 193 -4.56 9.19 11.70
N THR A 194 -5.33 9.83 12.57
CA THR A 194 -4.80 10.42 13.83
C THR A 194 -4.14 9.37 14.72
N GLU A 195 -4.80 8.23 14.94
CA GLU A 195 -4.24 7.12 15.72
C GLU A 195 -2.93 6.60 15.11
N PHE A 196 -2.84 6.53 13.78
CA PHE A 196 -1.61 6.11 13.08
C PHE A 196 -0.49 7.16 13.19
N VAL A 197 -0.83 8.46 13.09
CA VAL A 197 0.11 9.58 13.30
C VAL A 197 0.69 9.54 14.71
N ASP A 198 -0.15 9.31 15.72
CA ASP A 198 0.29 9.21 17.11
C ASP A 198 1.22 8.01 17.33
N MET A 199 0.89 6.86 16.71
CA MET A 199 1.76 5.68 16.69
C MET A 199 3.11 5.99 16.07
N LEU A 200 3.15 6.64 14.89
CA LEU A 200 4.40 7.03 14.25
C LEU A 200 5.19 8.04 15.08
N ARG A 201 4.52 8.98 15.77
CA ARG A 201 5.18 9.96 16.64
C ARG A 201 5.86 9.31 17.84
N ALA A 202 5.28 8.22 18.35
CA ALA A 202 5.84 7.43 19.45
C ALA A 202 6.95 6.46 18.98
N SER A 203 7.04 6.17 17.68
CA SER A 203 8.04 5.27 17.12
C SER A 203 9.47 5.79 17.30
N HIS A 204 10.40 4.88 17.61
CA HIS A 204 11.83 5.17 17.59
C HIS A 204 12.37 5.40 16.17
N LYS A 205 11.60 5.09 15.13
CA LYS A 205 11.94 5.27 13.71
C LYS A 205 11.27 6.49 13.07
N LYS A 206 10.57 7.34 13.84
CA LYS A 206 9.81 8.48 13.31
C LYS A 206 10.57 9.39 12.34
N GLU A 207 11.88 9.57 12.56
CA GLU A 207 12.76 10.36 11.68
C GLU A 207 12.94 9.76 10.28
N LYS A 208 12.72 8.45 10.14
CA LYS A 208 12.78 7.70 8.87
C LYS A 208 11.42 7.56 8.21
N CYS A 209 10.34 8.03 8.84
CA CYS A 209 8.98 7.82 8.37
C CYS A 209 8.48 9.03 7.57
N VAL A 210 7.80 8.75 6.46
CA VAL A 210 7.02 9.73 5.70
C VAL A 210 5.59 9.21 5.59
N LEU A 211 4.61 10.00 6.05
CA LEU A 211 3.20 9.67 5.94
C LEU A 211 2.57 10.54 4.86
N VAL A 212 1.89 9.94 3.89
CA VAL A 212 1.01 10.62 2.93
C VAL A 212 -0.41 10.16 3.23
N PHE A 213 -1.37 11.08 3.35
CA PHE A 213 -2.75 10.71 3.63
C PHE A 213 -3.76 11.41 2.73
N ALA A 214 -4.87 10.72 2.47
CA ALA A 214 -6.10 11.29 1.94
C ALA A 214 -7.26 10.56 2.63
N THR A 215 -7.94 11.22 3.57
CA THR A 215 -9.06 10.59 4.30
C THR A 215 -10.28 10.38 3.41
N SER A 216 -11.27 9.63 3.90
CA SER A 216 -12.48 9.28 3.14
C SER A 216 -13.30 10.46 2.61
N ASP A 217 -13.17 11.63 3.23
CA ASP A 217 -13.84 12.89 2.85
C ASP A 217 -13.11 13.67 1.74
N PHE A 218 -11.88 13.30 1.38
CA PHE A 218 -11.18 13.88 0.24
C PHE A 218 -11.83 13.46 -1.08
N PRO A 219 -11.75 14.29 -2.14
CA PRO A 219 -12.11 13.89 -3.50
C PRO A 219 -11.43 12.60 -3.94
N SER A 220 -12.08 11.85 -4.83
CA SER A 220 -11.53 10.58 -5.34
C SER A 220 -10.19 10.78 -6.07
N VAL A 221 -9.99 11.91 -6.75
CA VAL A 221 -8.70 12.23 -7.39
C VAL A 221 -7.57 12.40 -6.36
N ASP A 222 -7.85 13.05 -5.24
CA ASP A 222 -6.86 13.25 -4.16
C ASP A 222 -6.48 11.94 -3.50
N ARG A 223 -7.45 11.02 -3.32
CA ARG A 223 -7.15 9.66 -2.84
C ARG A 223 -6.27 8.88 -3.82
N CYS A 224 -6.46 9.06 -5.13
CA CYS A 224 -5.57 8.47 -6.13
C CYS A 224 -4.17 9.09 -6.08
N ASN A 225 -4.11 10.42 -6.00
CA ASN A 225 -2.87 11.20 -5.94
C ASN A 225 -2.05 10.88 -4.70
N ALA A 226 -2.68 10.65 -3.54
CA ALA A 226 -1.97 10.26 -2.31
C ALA A 226 -1.23 8.92 -2.45
N ALA A 227 -1.82 7.92 -3.11
CA ALA A 227 -1.16 6.63 -3.33
C ALA A 227 0.01 6.77 -4.31
N GLN A 228 -0.18 7.54 -5.38
CA GLN A 228 0.86 7.87 -6.36
C GLN A 228 2.01 8.67 -5.73
N LEU A 229 1.69 9.66 -4.89
CA LEU A 229 2.67 10.48 -4.19
C LEU A 229 3.48 9.66 -3.19
N ALA A 230 2.85 8.81 -2.36
CA ALA A 230 3.56 7.89 -1.47
C ALA A 230 4.54 7.01 -2.25
N THR A 231 4.11 6.46 -3.38
CA THR A 231 4.99 5.66 -4.25
C THR A 231 6.13 6.49 -4.84
N THR A 232 5.87 7.74 -5.23
CA THR A 232 6.89 8.67 -5.76
C THR A 232 7.93 9.06 -4.72
N VAL A 233 7.51 9.25 -3.46
CA VAL A 233 8.43 9.48 -2.34
C VAL A 233 9.33 8.25 -2.14
N ALA A 234 8.76 7.04 -2.19
CA ALA A 234 9.55 5.81 -2.08
C ALA A 234 10.55 5.66 -3.24
N GLU A 235 10.14 5.99 -4.47
CA GLU A 235 11.02 6.01 -5.64
C GLU A 235 12.16 7.01 -5.51
N TYR A 236 11.90 8.21 -4.98
CA TYR A 236 12.96 9.17 -4.70
C TYR A 236 14.06 8.54 -3.83
N PHE A 237 13.70 7.93 -2.70
CA PHE A 237 14.69 7.33 -1.80
C PHE A 237 15.36 6.09 -2.39
N ARG A 238 14.64 5.26 -3.15
CA ARG A 238 15.23 4.14 -3.91
C ARG A 238 16.35 4.64 -4.83
N ASP A 239 16.09 5.70 -5.58
CA ASP A 239 17.05 6.27 -6.54
C ASP A 239 18.21 6.98 -5.81
N GLN A 240 18.07 7.30 -4.51
CA GLN A 240 19.18 7.71 -3.62
C GLN A 240 19.94 6.52 -3.01
N GLY A 241 19.69 5.32 -3.52
CA GLY A 241 20.31 4.07 -3.08
C GLY A 241 19.83 3.54 -1.73
N LYS A 242 18.61 3.89 -1.32
CA LYS A 242 18.03 3.45 -0.04
C LYS A 242 17.21 2.17 -0.18
N ARG A 243 17.17 1.40 0.91
CA ARG A 243 16.20 0.32 1.12
C ARG A 243 14.95 0.91 1.76
N VAL A 244 13.90 1.02 0.97
CA VAL A 244 12.63 1.62 1.37
C VAL A 244 11.59 0.55 1.63
N VAL A 245 10.83 0.69 2.71
CA VAL A 245 9.59 -0.08 2.93
C VAL A 245 8.41 0.84 2.68
N LEU A 246 7.58 0.48 1.70
CA LEU A 246 6.38 1.22 1.32
C LEU A 246 5.13 0.48 1.84
N PHE A 247 4.25 1.20 2.53
CA PHE A 247 2.92 0.74 2.87
C PHE A 247 1.89 1.54 2.09
N ILE A 248 0.93 0.87 1.45
CA ILE A 248 -0.27 1.53 0.91
C ILE A 248 -1.49 0.87 1.56
N ASP A 249 -2.19 1.67 2.36
CA ASP A 249 -3.35 1.26 3.14
C ASP A 249 -4.59 2.11 2.79
N SER A 250 -5.48 1.69 1.90
CA SER A 250 -5.53 0.37 1.26
C SER A 250 -5.69 0.43 -0.26
N MET A 251 -5.29 -0.65 -0.92
CA MET A 251 -5.52 -0.83 -2.35
C MET A 251 -7.01 -0.95 -2.70
N THR A 252 -7.83 -1.49 -1.80
CA THR A 252 -9.30 -1.51 -1.96
C THR A 252 -9.85 -0.08 -2.04
N ARG A 253 -9.36 0.84 -1.20
CA ARG A 253 -9.78 2.25 -1.23
C ARG A 253 -9.24 2.99 -2.45
N TYR A 254 -8.01 2.70 -2.87
CA TYR A 254 -7.45 3.22 -4.12
C TYR A 254 -8.27 2.77 -5.34
N ALA A 255 -8.61 1.49 -5.45
CA ALA A 255 -9.44 0.98 -6.54
C ALA A 255 -10.84 1.61 -6.58
N ARG A 256 -11.48 1.79 -5.42
CA ARG A 256 -12.76 2.50 -5.31
C ARG A 256 -12.62 3.96 -5.76
N ALA A 257 -11.51 4.63 -5.42
CA ALA A 257 -11.24 5.99 -5.88
C ALA A 257 -11.04 6.05 -7.41
N LEU A 258 -10.27 5.13 -8.00
CA LEU A 258 -10.12 5.00 -9.45
C LEU A 258 -11.47 4.80 -10.14
N ARG A 259 -12.32 3.91 -9.59
CA ARG A 259 -13.68 3.68 -10.09
C ARG A 259 -14.49 4.96 -10.14
N ASP A 260 -14.51 5.71 -9.04
CA ASP A 260 -15.29 6.94 -8.95
C ASP A 260 -14.78 8.02 -9.91
N VAL A 261 -13.45 8.13 -10.13
CA VAL A 261 -12.84 9.02 -11.12
C VAL A 261 -13.21 8.60 -12.56
N ALA A 262 -13.14 7.30 -12.87
CA ALA A 262 -13.49 6.77 -14.18
C ALA A 262 -14.98 6.98 -14.52
N LEU A 263 -15.87 6.72 -13.56
CA LEU A 263 -17.31 6.97 -13.71
C LEU A 263 -17.60 8.47 -13.90
N ALA A 264 -16.94 9.35 -13.14
CA ALA A 264 -17.08 10.79 -13.31
C ALA A 264 -16.58 11.28 -14.67
N SER A 265 -15.58 10.59 -15.24
CA SER A 265 -15.04 10.87 -16.58
C SER A 265 -15.95 10.38 -17.71
N GLY A 266 -16.98 9.59 -17.39
CA GLY A 266 -17.99 9.10 -18.33
C GLY A 266 -17.80 7.65 -18.77
N GLU A 267 -16.87 6.90 -18.15
CA GLU A 267 -16.74 5.47 -18.42
C GLU A 267 -17.95 4.69 -17.90
N ARG A 268 -18.29 3.59 -18.58
CA ARG A 268 -19.35 2.69 -18.15
C ARG A 268 -18.79 1.61 -17.22
N PRO A 269 -19.53 1.23 -16.17
CA PRO A 269 -19.12 0.11 -15.34
C PRO A 269 -19.15 -1.20 -16.15
N ALA A 270 -18.16 -2.05 -15.91
CA ALA A 270 -18.06 -3.38 -16.51
C ALA A 270 -18.19 -4.45 -15.42
N ARG A 271 -17.09 -5.01 -14.92
CA ARG A 271 -17.07 -6.14 -13.98
C ARG A 271 -17.43 -5.70 -12.57
N ARG A 272 -18.56 -6.20 -12.04
CA ARG A 272 -19.08 -5.91 -10.68
C ARG A 272 -19.07 -4.41 -10.32
N GLY A 273 -19.39 -3.54 -11.28
CA GLY A 273 -19.47 -2.10 -11.06
C GLY A 273 -18.16 -1.32 -11.26
N TYR A 274 -17.04 -1.97 -11.59
CA TYR A 274 -15.78 -1.30 -11.93
C TYR A 274 -15.64 -1.09 -13.45
N PRO A 275 -15.31 0.13 -13.92
CA PRO A 275 -14.85 0.37 -15.29
C PRO A 275 -13.58 -0.42 -15.63
N ALA A 276 -13.36 -0.69 -16.91
CA ALA A 276 -12.19 -1.45 -17.37
C ALA A 276 -10.86 -0.76 -16.99
N SER A 277 -10.83 0.58 -17.06
CA SER A 277 -9.63 1.37 -16.75
C SER A 277 -9.14 1.18 -15.32
N VAL A 278 -9.97 0.77 -14.37
CA VAL A 278 -9.52 0.50 -13.00
C VAL A 278 -8.54 -0.68 -13.01
N PHE A 279 -8.86 -1.73 -13.75
CA PHE A 279 -8.00 -2.92 -13.87
C PHE A 279 -6.72 -2.61 -14.64
N ASP A 280 -6.77 -1.71 -15.63
CA ASP A 280 -5.58 -1.27 -16.37
C ASP A 280 -4.65 -0.37 -15.51
N ASN A 281 -5.21 0.41 -14.60
CA ASN A 281 -4.44 1.34 -13.75
C ASN A 281 -3.87 0.68 -12.49
N LEU A 282 -4.43 -0.43 -12.00
CA LEU A 282 -3.89 -1.13 -10.84
C LEU A 282 -2.43 -1.58 -11.05
N PRO A 283 -2.06 -2.29 -12.15
CA PRO A 283 -0.67 -2.63 -12.43
C PRO A 283 0.24 -1.41 -12.52
N ARG A 284 -0.25 -0.27 -13.05
CA ARG A 284 0.58 0.95 -13.18
C ARG A 284 1.09 1.47 -11.84
N LEU A 285 0.34 1.28 -10.76
CA LEU A 285 0.80 1.62 -9.40
C LEU A 285 1.59 0.45 -8.77
N LEU A 286 1.05 -0.77 -8.85
CA LEU A 286 1.61 -1.96 -8.19
C LEU A 286 2.98 -2.38 -8.75
N GLU A 287 3.27 -2.08 -10.02
CA GLU A 287 4.54 -2.40 -10.67
C GLU A 287 5.65 -1.37 -10.37
N ARG A 288 5.36 -0.22 -9.76
CA ARG A 288 6.38 0.82 -9.51
C ARG A 288 7.44 0.43 -8.49
N PRO A 289 7.09 -0.24 -7.37
CA PRO A 289 8.09 -0.83 -6.48
C PRO A 289 8.90 -1.97 -7.09
N GLY A 290 9.99 -2.32 -6.41
CA GLY A 290 10.98 -3.29 -6.89
C GLY A 290 12.40 -2.92 -6.50
N ALA A 291 13.32 -3.87 -6.67
CA ALA A 291 14.75 -3.65 -6.58
C ALA A 291 15.32 -3.15 -7.93
N THR A 292 16.22 -2.17 -7.87
CA THR A 292 17.03 -1.68 -8.99
C THR A 292 18.51 -1.81 -8.65
N SER A 293 19.40 -1.40 -9.55
CA SER A 293 20.84 -1.37 -9.28
C SER A 293 21.25 -0.32 -8.24
N GLU A 294 20.38 0.66 -7.95
CA GLU A 294 20.68 1.75 -7.03
C GLU A 294 20.16 1.43 -5.62
N GLY A 295 18.89 1.03 -5.50
CA GLY A 295 18.24 0.73 -4.23
C GLY A 295 17.01 -0.15 -4.41
N SER A 296 16.15 -0.21 -3.39
CA SER A 296 14.97 -1.08 -3.44
C SER A 296 13.75 -0.49 -2.76
N ILE A 297 12.56 -0.80 -3.28
CA ILE A 297 11.29 -0.60 -2.57
C ILE A 297 10.66 -1.96 -2.33
N THR A 298 10.61 -2.38 -1.07
CA THR A 298 9.76 -3.50 -0.63
C THR A 298 8.40 -2.93 -0.27
N ALA A 299 7.33 -3.41 -0.90
CA ALA A 299 5.99 -2.84 -0.74
C ALA A 299 5.02 -3.80 -0.04
N PHE A 300 4.24 -3.27 0.89
CA PHE A 300 3.12 -3.94 1.54
C PHE A 300 1.82 -3.21 1.21
N TYR A 301 0.95 -3.88 0.48
CA TYR A 301 -0.33 -3.36 0.03
C TYR A 301 -1.45 -3.99 0.84
N THR A 302 -2.16 -3.21 1.65
CA THR A 302 -3.30 -3.77 2.38
C THR A 302 -4.51 -3.91 1.45
N VAL A 303 -5.25 -5.00 1.61
CA VAL A 303 -6.48 -5.28 0.89
C VAL A 303 -7.54 -5.61 1.93
N LEU A 304 -8.58 -4.78 1.97
CA LEU A 304 -9.72 -4.99 2.85
C LEU A 304 -10.65 -6.01 2.20
N LEU A 305 -10.81 -7.16 2.84
CA LEU A 305 -11.75 -8.20 2.43
C LEU A 305 -13.15 -7.88 2.97
N GLU A 306 -14.16 -8.03 2.12
CA GLU A 306 -15.57 -7.92 2.53
C GLU A 306 -16.03 -9.20 3.24
N SER A 307 -15.56 -10.37 2.78
CA SER A 307 -15.77 -11.69 3.37
C SER A 307 -14.50 -12.54 3.20
N GLU A 308 -14.22 -13.43 4.16
CA GLU A 308 -13.14 -14.43 4.03
C GLU A 308 -13.56 -15.66 3.21
N GLU A 309 -14.87 -15.86 3.03
CA GLU A 309 -15.44 -17.05 2.38
C GLU A 309 -15.84 -16.78 0.92
N GLU A 310 -16.15 -15.52 0.58
CA GLU A 310 -16.57 -15.13 -0.76
C GLU A 310 -15.40 -14.58 -1.57
N ALA A 311 -15.35 -14.95 -2.86
CA ALA A 311 -14.37 -14.40 -3.78
C ALA A 311 -14.62 -12.90 -4.04
N ASP A 312 -13.64 -12.07 -3.68
CA ASP A 312 -13.56 -10.66 -4.03
C ASP A 312 -12.67 -10.50 -5.28
N PRO A 313 -13.23 -10.16 -6.46
CA PRO A 313 -12.47 -10.05 -7.70
C PRO A 313 -11.42 -8.95 -7.66
N MET A 314 -11.64 -7.89 -6.87
CA MET A 314 -10.64 -6.85 -6.71
C MET A 314 -9.45 -7.37 -5.91
N ALA A 315 -9.74 -8.12 -4.84
CA ALA A 315 -8.71 -8.79 -4.05
C ALA A 315 -7.95 -9.81 -4.91
N ASP A 316 -8.65 -10.60 -5.73
CA ASP A 316 -8.03 -11.58 -6.64
C ASP A 316 -7.18 -10.94 -7.72
N GLU A 317 -7.64 -9.84 -8.33
CA GLU A 317 -6.84 -9.10 -9.32
C GLU A 317 -5.55 -8.59 -8.68
N ILE A 318 -5.64 -7.92 -7.53
CA ILE A 318 -4.47 -7.43 -6.80
C ILE A 318 -3.54 -8.59 -6.42
N ARG A 319 -4.09 -9.71 -5.93
CA ARG A 319 -3.34 -10.92 -5.58
C ARG A 319 -2.63 -11.53 -6.78
N SER A 320 -3.19 -11.41 -7.98
CA SER A 320 -2.58 -11.94 -9.20
C SER A 320 -1.32 -11.17 -9.61
N ILE A 321 -1.33 -9.84 -9.40
CA ILE A 321 -0.23 -8.92 -9.74
C ILE A 321 0.93 -9.01 -8.75
N LEU A 322 0.64 -9.22 -7.45
CA LEU A 322 1.63 -9.21 -6.38
C LEU A 322 2.51 -10.47 -6.32
N ASP A 323 3.66 -10.36 -5.66
CA ASP A 323 4.66 -11.43 -5.49
C ASP A 323 4.35 -12.35 -4.29
N GLY A 324 3.20 -12.17 -3.64
CA GLY A 324 2.81 -12.89 -2.44
C GLY A 324 1.78 -12.14 -1.61
N HIS A 325 1.32 -12.77 -0.54
CA HIS A 325 0.35 -12.21 0.36
C HIS A 325 0.38 -12.85 1.75
N LEU A 326 0.00 -12.04 2.75
CA LEU A 326 -0.26 -12.42 4.12
C LEU A 326 -1.77 -12.33 4.36
N TYR A 327 -2.43 -13.42 4.69
CA TYR A 327 -3.83 -13.43 5.11
C TYR A 327 -3.92 -13.28 6.64
N LEU A 328 -4.71 -12.31 7.09
CA LEU A 328 -5.07 -12.16 8.50
C LEU A 328 -6.43 -12.80 8.76
N SER A 329 -6.47 -13.81 9.62
CA SER A 329 -7.68 -14.57 9.92
C SER A 329 -8.45 -13.99 11.10
N ARG A 330 -9.75 -13.80 10.91
CA ARG A 330 -10.68 -13.47 12.00
C ARG A 330 -10.75 -14.57 13.06
N LYS A 331 -10.61 -15.84 12.67
CA LYS A 331 -10.58 -16.99 13.60
C LYS A 331 -9.40 -16.89 14.57
N LEU A 332 -8.21 -16.61 14.05
CA LEU A 332 -7.01 -16.41 14.86
C LEU A 332 -7.14 -15.18 15.77
N ALA A 333 -7.59 -14.05 15.22
CA ALA A 333 -7.79 -12.83 16.00
C ALA A 333 -8.80 -13.02 17.16
N GLY A 334 -9.90 -13.74 16.93
CA GLY A 334 -10.90 -14.08 17.94
C GLY A 334 -10.39 -15.01 19.06
N GLN A 335 -9.31 -15.75 18.81
CA GLN A 335 -8.64 -16.60 19.79
C GLN A 335 -7.50 -15.87 20.53
N GLY A 336 -7.33 -14.57 20.30
CA GLY A 336 -6.22 -13.80 20.86
C GLY A 336 -4.85 -14.14 20.24
N HIS A 337 -4.82 -14.78 19.06
CA HIS A 337 -3.58 -15.10 18.35
C HIS A 337 -3.12 -13.89 17.53
N TYR A 338 -2.06 -13.22 17.98
CA TYR A 338 -1.48 -12.05 17.31
C TYR A 338 0.03 -12.22 17.07
N PRO A 339 0.55 -11.85 15.88
CA PRO A 339 -0.21 -11.38 14.72
C PRO A 339 -1.10 -12.48 14.15
N ALA A 340 -2.30 -12.13 13.65
CA ALA A 340 -3.32 -13.09 13.24
C ALA A 340 -3.07 -13.70 11.85
N ILE A 341 -1.81 -14.01 11.53
CA ILE A 341 -1.38 -14.48 10.21
C ILE A 341 -1.76 -15.96 10.05
N ASP A 342 -2.59 -16.24 9.06
CA ASP A 342 -2.86 -17.59 8.59
C ASP A 342 -1.74 -18.02 7.64
N VAL A 343 -0.76 -18.75 8.17
CA VAL A 343 0.44 -19.17 7.41
C VAL A 343 0.09 -20.10 6.25
N LEU A 344 -0.94 -20.94 6.40
CA LEU A 344 -1.33 -21.92 5.40
C LEU A 344 -2.04 -21.26 4.21
N LYS A 345 -2.80 -20.19 4.45
CA LYS A 345 -3.39 -19.36 3.39
C LYS A 345 -2.44 -18.31 2.83
N SER A 346 -1.32 -18.04 3.49
CA SER A 346 -0.34 -17.03 3.08
C SER A 346 0.78 -17.62 2.22
N VAL A 347 1.37 -16.79 1.35
CA VAL A 347 2.46 -17.20 0.46
C VAL A 347 3.43 -16.05 0.19
N SER A 348 4.73 -16.36 0.17
CA SER A 348 5.75 -15.50 -0.43
C SER A 348 6.31 -16.24 -1.66
N ARG A 349 6.10 -15.71 -2.88
CA ARG A 349 6.54 -16.40 -4.11
C ARG A 349 8.06 -16.40 -4.28
N VAL A 350 8.75 -15.49 -3.60
CA VAL A 350 10.23 -15.42 -3.60
C VAL A 350 10.87 -16.23 -2.47
N PHE A 351 10.09 -16.87 -1.60
CA PHE A 351 10.58 -17.60 -0.43
C PHE A 351 11.78 -18.52 -0.77
N GLY A 352 11.64 -19.37 -1.79
CA GLY A 352 12.72 -20.29 -2.17
C GLY A 352 13.94 -19.63 -2.83
N GLN A 353 13.85 -18.34 -3.19
CA GLN A 353 14.97 -17.56 -3.76
C GLN A 353 15.78 -16.84 -2.68
N VAL A 354 15.17 -16.59 -1.50
CA VAL A 354 15.75 -15.81 -0.41
C VAL A 354 16.04 -16.64 0.85
N THR A 355 15.76 -17.94 0.82
CA THR A 355 15.99 -18.88 1.91
C THR A 355 16.98 -19.97 1.50
N THR A 356 17.66 -20.56 2.49
CA THR A 356 18.55 -21.71 2.25
C THR A 356 17.72 -22.99 2.10
N PRO A 357 18.26 -24.05 1.48
CA PRO A 357 17.57 -25.34 1.40
C PRO A 357 17.13 -25.88 2.76
N THR A 358 18.00 -25.77 3.78
CA THR A 358 17.70 -26.19 5.15
C THR A 358 16.53 -25.42 5.76
N HIS A 359 16.52 -24.09 5.61
CA HIS A 359 15.39 -23.27 6.05
C HIS A 359 14.10 -23.70 5.34
N ALA A 360 14.15 -23.88 4.01
CA ALA A 360 12.97 -24.29 3.25
C ALA A 360 12.41 -25.67 3.67
N GLU A 361 13.29 -26.63 3.96
CA GLU A 361 12.91 -27.95 4.50
C GLU A 361 12.23 -27.83 5.86
N GLN A 362 12.79 -27.01 6.76
CA GLN A 362 12.23 -26.78 8.09
C GLN A 362 10.87 -26.09 8.03
N ALA A 363 10.73 -25.04 7.22
CA ALA A 363 9.45 -24.37 7.01
C ALA A 363 8.40 -25.32 6.41
N SER A 364 8.81 -26.25 5.52
CA SER A 364 7.92 -27.30 5.00
C SER A 364 7.45 -28.25 6.11
N ALA A 365 8.35 -28.68 6.99
CA ALA A 365 8.00 -29.53 8.14
C ALA A 365 7.00 -28.84 9.08
N VAL A 366 7.22 -27.57 9.41
CA VAL A 366 6.29 -26.79 10.25
C VAL A 366 4.94 -26.63 9.56
N ARG A 367 4.89 -26.35 8.26
CA ARG A 367 3.62 -26.28 7.51
C ARG A 367 2.87 -27.62 7.53
N LYS A 368 3.57 -28.76 7.39
CA LYS A 368 2.95 -30.10 7.50
C LYS A 368 2.35 -30.32 8.89
N LEU A 369 3.07 -29.93 9.94
CA LEU A 369 2.57 -29.98 11.32
C LEU A 369 1.32 -29.12 11.49
N MET A 370 1.33 -27.88 10.98
CA MET A 370 0.16 -26.99 11.01
C MET A 370 -1.05 -27.58 10.28
N THR A 371 -0.86 -28.12 9.07
CA THR A 371 -1.93 -28.79 8.32
C THR A 371 -2.48 -29.98 9.10
N ARG A 372 -1.60 -30.79 9.69
CA ARG A 372 -2.03 -31.93 10.51
C ARG A 372 -2.86 -31.49 11.71
N LEU A 373 -2.46 -30.42 12.38
CA LEU A 373 -3.22 -29.84 13.50
C LEU A 373 -4.60 -29.33 13.08
N GLU A 374 -4.74 -28.73 11.90
CA GLU A 374 -6.06 -28.33 11.38
C GLU A 374 -6.97 -29.51 11.09
N GLU A 375 -6.43 -30.57 10.47
CA GLU A 375 -7.17 -31.82 10.23
C GLU A 375 -7.63 -32.45 11.55
N LEU A 376 -6.75 -32.47 12.56
CA LEU A 376 -7.07 -33.03 13.88
C LEU A 376 -8.09 -32.23 14.66
N GLN A 377 -8.11 -30.90 14.50
CA GLN A 377 -9.11 -30.06 15.17
C GLN A 377 -10.54 -30.50 14.81
N LEU A 378 -10.79 -30.91 13.56
CA LEU A 378 -12.10 -31.44 13.15
C LEU A 378 -12.47 -32.72 13.92
N PHE A 379 -11.54 -33.65 14.07
CA PHE A 379 -11.76 -34.89 14.84
C PHE A 379 -11.98 -34.62 16.34
N ILE A 380 -11.28 -33.63 16.90
CA ILE A 380 -11.47 -33.21 18.29
C ILE A 380 -12.85 -32.60 18.47
N ASP A 381 -13.28 -31.71 17.57
CA ASP A 381 -14.59 -31.07 17.63
C ASP A 381 -15.73 -32.11 17.50
N LEU A 382 -15.50 -33.22 16.79
CA LEU A 382 -16.41 -34.36 16.69
C LEU A 382 -16.30 -35.38 17.83
N GLY A 383 -15.29 -35.27 18.72
CA GLY A 383 -15.06 -36.21 19.82
C GLY A 383 -14.46 -37.56 19.41
N GLU A 384 -13.92 -37.66 18.18
CA GLU A 384 -13.39 -38.90 17.60
C GLU A 384 -11.88 -39.08 17.83
N TYR A 385 -11.16 -38.03 18.26
CA TYR A 385 -9.74 -38.15 18.55
C TYR A 385 -9.48 -38.92 19.86
N ARG A 386 -8.69 -40.00 19.77
CA ARG A 386 -8.26 -40.82 20.91
C ARG A 386 -6.74 -40.88 21.00
N PRO A 387 -6.14 -40.47 22.12
CA PRO A 387 -4.71 -40.61 22.36
C PRO A 387 -4.26 -42.08 22.24
N GLY A 388 -3.13 -42.31 21.58
CA GLY A 388 -2.51 -43.62 21.41
C GLY A 388 -2.89 -44.39 20.14
N GLU A 389 -3.90 -43.92 19.38
CA GLU A 389 -4.30 -44.58 18.12
C GLU A 389 -3.34 -44.26 16.95
N ASN A 390 -2.72 -43.08 16.98
CA ASN A 390 -1.77 -42.66 15.96
C ASN A 390 -0.67 -41.79 16.58
N ILE A 391 0.57 -42.31 16.54
CA ILE A 391 1.74 -41.67 17.14
C ILE A 391 2.02 -40.29 16.55
N ASP A 392 1.83 -40.11 15.24
CA ASP A 392 2.06 -38.82 14.58
C ASP A 392 1.04 -37.76 15.01
N ASN A 393 -0.21 -38.18 15.26
CA ASN A 393 -1.26 -37.30 15.78
C ASN A 393 -0.96 -36.86 17.20
N ASP A 394 -0.54 -37.80 18.03
CA ASP A 394 -0.20 -37.52 19.42
C ASP A 394 1.01 -36.58 19.52
N ARG A 395 2.02 -36.78 18.67
CA ARG A 395 3.16 -35.87 18.54
C ARG A 395 2.71 -34.47 18.11
N ALA A 396 1.87 -34.37 17.07
CA ALA A 396 1.37 -33.09 16.62
C ALA A 396 0.62 -32.35 17.74
N MET A 397 -0.26 -33.06 18.46
CA MET A 397 -1.03 -32.51 19.58
C MET A 397 -0.16 -32.03 20.74
N GLN A 398 0.93 -32.73 21.06
CA GLN A 398 1.90 -32.31 22.08
C GLN A 398 2.61 -31.00 21.69
N MET A 399 2.79 -30.74 20.41
CA MET A 399 3.50 -29.55 19.89
C MET A 399 2.58 -28.36 19.63
N ARG A 400 1.25 -28.54 19.73
CA ARG A 400 0.26 -27.52 19.36
C ARG A 400 0.45 -26.21 20.12
N ASP A 401 0.60 -26.29 21.44
CA ASP A 401 0.61 -25.11 22.30
C ASP A 401 1.94 -24.36 22.21
N SER A 402 3.06 -25.07 22.06
CA SER A 402 4.39 -24.49 21.84
C SER A 402 4.50 -23.85 20.45
N LEU A 403 3.95 -24.49 19.41
CA LEU A 403 3.88 -23.91 18.06
C LEU A 403 3.01 -22.64 18.05
N LYS A 404 1.85 -22.68 18.70
CA LYS A 404 0.98 -21.50 18.86
C LYS A 404 1.71 -20.36 19.57
N ALA A 405 2.43 -20.66 20.65
CA ALA A 405 3.23 -19.67 21.37
C ALA A 405 4.36 -19.09 20.51
N TRP A 406 4.99 -19.91 19.66
CA TRP A 406 6.01 -19.44 18.73
C TRP A 406 5.44 -18.54 17.62
N LEU A 407 4.28 -18.88 17.06
CA LEU A 407 3.58 -18.06 16.06
C LEU A 407 3.05 -16.73 16.62
N CYS A 408 2.62 -16.72 17.89
CA CYS A 408 2.18 -15.51 18.58
C CYS A 408 3.36 -14.63 19.00
N GLN A 409 3.35 -13.36 18.61
CA GLN A 409 4.41 -12.41 18.93
C GLN A 409 3.81 -11.08 19.42
N PRO A 410 4.14 -10.64 20.65
CA PRO A 410 3.79 -9.31 21.14
C PRO A 410 4.34 -8.20 20.25
N VAL A 411 3.62 -7.08 20.13
CA VAL A 411 3.96 -5.96 19.24
C VAL A 411 5.37 -5.39 19.50
N ALA A 412 5.78 -5.33 20.77
CA ALA A 412 7.08 -4.80 21.17
C ALA A 412 8.21 -5.86 21.13
N GLN A 413 7.89 -7.15 20.93
CA GLN A 413 8.90 -8.19 20.88
C GLN A 413 9.51 -8.25 19.48
N TYR A 414 10.82 -8.05 19.39
CA TYR A 414 11.62 -8.33 18.20
C TYR A 414 12.18 -9.76 18.28
N SER A 415 12.25 -10.44 17.13
CA SER A 415 12.94 -11.73 16.99
C SER A 415 14.00 -11.59 15.91
N SER A 416 15.26 -11.92 16.23
CA SER A 416 16.31 -11.94 15.21
C SER A 416 16.04 -13.07 14.20
N PHE A 417 16.67 -12.99 13.03
CA PHE A 417 16.52 -14.04 12.02
C PHE A 417 17.05 -15.39 12.54
N ASP A 418 18.21 -15.39 13.21
CA ASP A 418 18.82 -16.60 13.77
C ASP A 418 17.99 -17.20 14.90
N ASP A 419 17.41 -16.38 15.79
CA ASP A 419 16.51 -16.85 16.85
C ASP A 419 15.22 -17.44 16.27
N THR A 420 14.72 -16.82 15.19
CA THR A 420 13.53 -17.30 14.47
C THR A 420 13.77 -18.69 13.89
N LEU A 421 14.89 -18.87 13.18
CA LEU A 421 15.27 -20.18 12.63
C LEU A 421 15.52 -21.21 13.73
N SER A 422 16.25 -20.85 14.78
CA SER A 422 16.53 -21.73 15.91
C SER A 422 15.25 -22.20 16.61
N GLY A 423 14.29 -21.29 16.82
CA GLY A 423 12.98 -21.63 17.37
C GLY A 423 12.14 -22.50 16.44
N MET A 424 12.30 -22.34 15.12
CA MET A 424 11.61 -23.16 14.12
C MET A 424 12.14 -24.60 14.08
N ASN A 425 13.45 -24.81 14.31
CA ASN A 425 14.08 -26.15 14.31
C ASN A 425 13.43 -27.10 15.31
N ALA A 426 12.99 -26.58 16.46
CA ALA A 426 12.29 -27.37 17.48
C ALA A 426 11.02 -28.06 16.96
N PHE A 427 10.47 -27.60 15.84
CA PHE A 427 9.29 -28.17 15.20
C PHE A 427 9.59 -28.96 13.91
N ALA A 428 10.80 -28.86 13.37
CA ALA A 428 11.19 -29.49 12.11
C ALA A 428 11.95 -30.81 12.30
N ASP A 429 12.78 -30.92 13.34
CA ASP A 429 13.68 -32.06 13.55
C ASP A 429 12.99 -33.22 14.28
N GLN A 430 12.04 -33.93 13.67
CA GLN A 430 11.57 -35.24 14.17
C GLN A 430 11.15 -36.19 13.03
N ASN A 431 12.16 -36.72 12.32
CA ASN A 431 12.07 -38.08 11.76
C ASN A 431 12.63 -39.07 12.77
#